data_AF-A0A961YKL1-F1
#
_entry.id   AF-A0A961YKL1-F1
#
_cell.length_a   1.000
_cell.length_b   1.000
_cell.length_c   1.000
_cell.angle_alpha   90.00
_cell.angle_beta   90.00
_cell.angle_gamma   90.00
#
_symmetry.space_group_name_H-M   'P 1'
#
loop_
_entity.id
_entity.type
_entity.pdbx_description
1 polymer ?
#
loop_
_entity_poly.entity_id
_entity_poly.type
_entity_poly.pdbx_seq_one_letter_code
_entity_poly.pdbx_strand_id
1 'polypeptide(L)'
;MHIRFALVIITSLVTSASALGDQRCPKITRAATGAGWIFVDEAGMTLYTYRDDGRYQPRCLGRCAAAWPPLSSTTTPCACDNYDGWSVITRADGLSQWALDGHPLYRSAKDLAPGDMTMAGPAWLPATVPCPAAKSVFGILGEDEAYAVVGDAIAQGIEPVGELRRWCGIGIDELSIRAKISISDIKAQESGRRELGRTARIAIAEALGAPVYLFLR
;
A
#
# COMPACT_ATOMS: atom_id res chain seq x y z
N MET A 1 25.24 74.67 1.98
CA MET A 1 24.17 73.72 1.62
C MET A 1 24.82 72.47 1.03
N HIS A 2 25.09 71.45 1.87
CA HIS A 2 25.68 70.18 1.44
C HIS A 2 24.83 69.05 2.02
N ILE A 3 23.97 68.48 1.18
CA ILE A 3 23.13 67.33 1.49
C ILE A 3 24.02 66.09 1.40
N ARG A 4 24.35 65.48 2.55
CA ARG A 4 25.06 64.20 2.61
C ARG A 4 24.05 63.08 2.31
N PHE A 5 24.14 62.49 1.13
CA PHE A 5 23.42 61.28 0.76
C PHE A 5 23.99 60.09 1.55
N ALA A 6 23.20 59.54 2.47
CA ALA A 6 23.52 58.27 3.12
C ALA A 6 23.10 57.12 2.18
N LEU A 7 24.10 56.38 1.70
CA LEU A 7 23.93 55.18 0.88
C LEU A 7 23.43 54.04 1.78
N VAL A 8 22.14 53.69 1.68
CA VAL A 8 21.56 52.51 2.34
C VAL A 8 21.89 51.28 1.49
N ILE A 9 22.89 50.50 1.91
CA ILE A 9 23.21 49.21 1.29
C ILE A 9 22.21 48.18 1.85
N ILE A 10 21.19 47.84 1.05
CA ILE A 10 20.23 46.78 1.38
C ILE A 10 20.92 45.45 1.06
N THR A 11 21.47 44.77 2.07
CA THR A 11 21.96 43.39 1.93
C THR A 11 20.77 42.44 1.90
N SER A 12 20.40 41.97 0.72
CA SER A 12 19.40 40.92 0.54
C SER A 12 19.92 39.59 1.10
N LEU A 13 19.31 39.13 2.18
CA LEU A 13 19.54 37.81 2.74
C LEU A 13 18.93 36.76 1.78
N VAL A 14 19.78 36.08 1.03
CA VAL A 14 19.34 34.95 0.18
C VAL A 14 19.08 33.77 1.12
N THR A 15 17.83 33.56 1.52
CA THR A 15 17.39 32.33 2.18
C THR A 15 17.39 31.22 1.13
N SER A 16 18.44 30.39 1.15
CA SER A 16 18.44 29.14 0.40
C SER A 16 17.37 28.22 1.00
N ALA A 17 16.23 28.10 0.34
CA ALA A 17 15.27 27.04 0.63
C ALA A 17 15.97 25.72 0.29
N SER A 18 16.37 24.97 1.32
CA SER A 18 16.77 23.59 1.15
C SER A 18 15.56 22.84 0.59
N ALA A 19 15.62 22.47 -0.69
CA ALA A 19 14.75 21.45 -1.23
C ALA A 19 15.05 20.17 -0.44
N LEU A 20 14.21 19.85 0.53
CA LEU A 20 14.11 18.49 1.05
C LEU A 20 13.85 17.63 -0.19
N GLY A 21 14.85 16.82 -0.54
CA GLY A 21 14.81 15.99 -1.73
C GLY A 21 13.48 15.24 -1.77
N ASP A 22 12.72 15.48 -2.83
CA ASP A 22 11.65 14.62 -3.31
C ASP A 22 12.27 13.23 -3.55
N GLN A 23 12.38 12.44 -2.47
CA GLN A 23 12.68 11.02 -2.54
C GLN A 23 11.49 10.40 -3.24
N ARG A 24 11.53 10.40 -4.57
CA ARG A 24 10.54 9.73 -5.40
C ARG A 24 10.69 8.25 -5.14
N CYS A 25 9.85 7.75 -4.25
CA CYS A 25 9.58 6.33 -4.15
C CYS A 25 9.34 5.77 -5.55
N PRO A 26 9.74 4.51 -5.82
CA PRO A 26 9.26 3.85 -7.01
C PRO A 26 7.73 3.95 -6.98
N LYS A 27 7.15 4.38 -8.10
CA LYS A 27 5.71 4.54 -8.21
C LYS A 27 5.10 3.15 -8.35
N ILE A 28 4.98 2.46 -7.21
CA ILE A 28 4.32 1.19 -7.08
C ILE A 28 2.87 1.48 -6.71
N THR A 29 1.96 0.87 -7.45
CA THR A 29 0.51 1.02 -7.29
C THR A 29 -0.13 -0.34 -7.17
N ARG A 30 -1.46 -0.40 -7.24
CA ARG A 30 -2.24 -1.64 -7.10
C ARG A 30 -3.08 -1.88 -8.34
N ALA A 31 -3.21 -3.15 -8.71
CA ALA A 31 -4.14 -3.59 -9.76
C ALA A 31 -5.02 -4.72 -9.25
N ALA A 32 -6.30 -4.69 -9.65
CA ALA A 32 -7.25 -5.77 -9.38
C ALA A 32 -7.07 -6.88 -10.41
N THR A 33 -7.01 -8.12 -9.95
CA THR A 33 -6.94 -9.30 -10.81
C THR A 33 -7.90 -10.39 -10.33
N GLY A 34 -8.06 -11.46 -11.12
CA GLY A 34 -8.80 -12.64 -10.68
C GLY A 34 -8.19 -13.35 -9.45
N ALA A 35 -6.95 -13.04 -9.08
CA ALA A 35 -6.26 -13.55 -7.90
C ALA A 35 -6.31 -12.60 -6.70
N GLY A 36 -7.03 -11.48 -6.81
CA GLY A 36 -7.06 -10.40 -5.81
C GLY A 36 -6.20 -9.21 -6.21
N TRP A 37 -5.88 -8.35 -5.23
CA TRP A 37 -5.05 -7.17 -5.46
C TRP A 37 -3.58 -7.50 -5.37
N ILE A 38 -2.86 -7.01 -6.36
CA ILE A 38 -1.41 -7.17 -6.49
C ILE A 38 -0.75 -5.80 -6.56
N PHE A 39 0.49 -5.74 -6.12
CA PHE A 39 1.36 -4.61 -6.40
C PHE A 39 1.84 -4.67 -7.84
N VAL A 40 1.79 -3.51 -8.50
CA VAL A 40 2.28 -3.32 -9.85
C VAL A 40 3.23 -2.13 -9.89
N ASP A 41 4.18 -2.15 -10.80
CA ASP A 41 5.09 -1.01 -10.98
C ASP A 41 4.42 0.19 -11.67
N GLU A 42 5.22 1.20 -12.01
CA GLU A 42 4.75 2.44 -12.65
C GLU A 42 4.08 2.20 -14.00
N ALA A 43 4.50 1.15 -14.72
CA ALA A 43 3.94 0.76 -16.00
C ALA A 43 2.72 -0.17 -15.84
N GLY A 44 2.33 -0.51 -14.61
CA GLY A 44 1.24 -1.45 -14.32
C GLY A 44 1.62 -2.92 -14.48
N MET A 45 2.92 -3.22 -14.57
CA MET A 45 3.42 -4.59 -14.67
C MET A 45 3.38 -5.27 -13.30
N THR A 46 2.92 -6.53 -13.27
CA THR A 46 2.83 -7.33 -12.06
C THR A 46 4.20 -7.51 -11.39
N LEU A 47 4.23 -7.32 -10.07
CA LEU A 47 5.38 -7.66 -9.25
C LEU A 47 5.21 -9.06 -8.66
N TYR A 48 6.32 -9.76 -8.45
CA TYR A 48 6.33 -11.14 -7.97
C TYR A 48 7.31 -11.33 -6.82
N THR A 49 7.01 -12.32 -6.00
CA THR A 49 7.94 -12.91 -5.03
C THR A 49 8.30 -14.33 -5.48
N TYR A 50 9.54 -14.73 -5.23
CA TYR A 50 9.99 -16.09 -5.50
C TYR A 50 9.92 -16.93 -4.23
N ARG A 51 9.19 -18.05 -4.28
CA ARG A 51 8.96 -18.90 -3.10
C ARG A 51 10.24 -19.47 -2.49
N ASP A 52 11.25 -19.75 -3.31
CA ASP A 52 12.48 -20.36 -2.83
C ASP A 52 13.48 -19.32 -2.27
N ASP A 53 13.20 -18.02 -2.43
CA ASP A 53 14.00 -16.98 -1.82
C ASP A 53 13.92 -17.02 -0.29
N GLY A 54 15.06 -16.76 0.35
CA GLY A 54 15.07 -16.48 1.78
C GLY A 54 14.65 -15.03 2.05
N ARG A 55 14.25 -14.75 3.29
CA ARG A 55 13.97 -13.38 3.71
C ARG A 55 15.25 -12.53 3.59
N TYR A 56 15.16 -11.45 2.82
CA TYR A 56 16.25 -10.57 2.40
C TYR A 56 17.40 -11.27 1.68
N GLN A 57 17.17 -12.49 1.17
CA GLN A 57 18.20 -13.36 0.59
C GLN A 57 17.73 -13.89 -0.78
N PRO A 58 17.93 -13.11 -1.85
CA PRO A 58 17.54 -13.49 -3.20
C PRO A 58 18.44 -14.63 -3.69
N ARG A 59 17.82 -15.75 -4.03
CA ARG A 59 18.45 -16.90 -4.69
C ARG A 59 18.33 -16.81 -6.21
N CYS A 60 17.34 -16.07 -6.71
CA CYS A 60 17.20 -15.85 -8.15
C CYS A 60 18.27 -14.87 -8.68
N LEU A 61 19.37 -15.45 -9.17
CA LEU A 61 20.53 -14.77 -9.76
C LEU A 61 20.84 -15.33 -11.17
N GLY A 62 21.70 -14.66 -11.93
CA GLY A 62 22.18 -15.13 -13.23
C GLY A 62 21.04 -15.40 -14.23
N ARG A 63 20.96 -16.64 -14.75
CA ARG A 63 19.92 -17.03 -15.72
C ARG A 63 18.50 -16.90 -15.17
N CYS A 64 18.30 -17.10 -13.87
CA CYS A 64 17.00 -16.89 -13.25
C CYS A 64 16.59 -15.43 -13.36
N ALA A 65 17.51 -14.51 -13.04
CA ALA A 65 17.29 -13.07 -13.11
C ALA A 65 17.09 -12.54 -14.55
N ALA A 66 17.45 -13.31 -15.57
CA ALA A 66 17.13 -12.96 -16.96
C ALA A 66 15.67 -13.26 -17.31
N ALA A 67 15.10 -14.34 -16.76
CA ALA A 67 13.69 -14.68 -16.94
C ALA A 67 12.77 -13.91 -15.97
N TRP A 68 13.30 -13.59 -14.79
CA TRP A 68 12.63 -12.85 -13.72
C TRP A 68 13.50 -11.65 -13.33
N PRO A 69 13.46 -10.56 -14.10
CA PRO A 69 14.24 -9.37 -13.81
C PRO A 69 13.96 -8.83 -12.40
N PRO A 70 14.99 -8.59 -11.57
CA PRO A 70 14.84 -7.97 -10.26
C PRO A 70 14.21 -6.58 -10.39
N LEU A 71 13.36 -6.21 -9.43
CA LEU A 71 12.90 -4.83 -9.30
C LEU A 71 14.03 -4.00 -8.66
N SER A 72 14.89 -3.43 -9.51
CA SER A 72 16.03 -2.62 -9.06
C SER A 72 15.61 -1.43 -8.20
N SER A 73 16.42 -1.11 -7.20
CA SER A 73 16.28 0.10 -6.39
C SER A 73 17.49 1.02 -6.53
N THR A 74 17.23 2.32 -6.70
CA THR A 74 18.24 3.38 -6.61
C THR A 74 18.02 4.30 -5.40
N THR A 75 16.92 4.11 -4.67
CA THR A 75 16.51 4.96 -3.55
C THR A 75 16.55 4.20 -2.24
N THR A 76 16.60 4.93 -1.13
CA THR A 76 16.40 4.36 0.21
C THR A 76 14.97 3.84 0.36
N PRO A 77 14.73 2.85 1.25
CA PRO A 77 13.39 2.36 1.51
C PRO A 77 12.43 3.51 1.82
N CYS A 78 11.26 3.48 1.21
CA CYS A 78 10.21 4.44 1.47
C CYS A 78 8.86 3.75 1.32
N ALA A 79 7.85 4.25 2.03
CA ALA A 79 6.52 3.65 2.03
C ALA A 79 5.82 3.94 0.68
N CYS A 80 5.72 2.94 -0.19
CA CYS A 80 4.87 3.01 -1.37
C CYS A 80 3.43 2.64 -1.00
N ASP A 81 2.45 3.37 -1.53
CA ASP A 81 1.02 3.07 -1.39
C ASP A 81 0.57 2.88 0.08
N ASN A 82 1.12 3.69 1.00
CA ASN A 82 0.89 3.64 2.45
C ASN A 82 1.05 2.25 3.09
N TYR A 83 1.92 1.41 2.52
CA TYR A 83 2.33 0.15 3.10
C TYR A 83 3.75 0.28 3.67
N ASP A 84 4.05 -0.29 4.84
CA ASP A 84 5.38 -0.17 5.48
C ASP A 84 6.28 -1.38 5.26
N GLY A 85 5.82 -2.39 4.52
CA GLY A 85 6.62 -3.59 4.24
C GLY A 85 7.74 -3.36 3.23
N TRP A 86 7.88 -2.16 2.66
CA TRP A 86 8.91 -1.88 1.66
C TRP A 86 10.29 -1.78 2.28
N SER A 87 11.23 -2.46 1.65
CA SER A 87 12.64 -2.46 2.04
C SER A 87 13.52 -2.55 0.80
N VAL A 88 14.80 -2.22 0.97
CA VAL A 88 15.82 -2.35 -0.06
C VAL A 88 16.85 -3.32 0.45
N ILE A 89 17.22 -4.28 -0.40
CA ILE A 89 18.26 -5.27 -0.12
C ILE A 89 19.41 -5.10 -1.10
N THR A 90 20.60 -5.43 -0.63
CA THR A 90 21.78 -5.59 -1.49
C THR A 90 21.91 -7.06 -1.86
N ARG A 91 21.88 -7.35 -3.15
CA ARG A 91 22.06 -8.68 -3.71
C ARG A 91 23.54 -9.09 -3.66
N ALA A 92 23.79 -10.39 -3.82
CA ALA A 92 25.16 -10.93 -3.87
C ALA A 92 25.99 -10.43 -5.05
N ASP A 93 25.34 -9.94 -6.12
CA ASP A 93 25.98 -9.30 -7.27
C ASP A 93 26.29 -7.80 -7.05
N GLY A 94 26.03 -7.27 -5.84
CA GLY A 94 26.26 -5.89 -5.45
C GLY A 94 25.15 -4.92 -5.85
N LEU A 95 24.12 -5.38 -6.57
CA LEU A 95 23.01 -4.54 -7.01
C LEU A 95 21.93 -4.42 -5.93
N SER A 96 21.26 -3.27 -5.88
CA SER A 96 20.14 -3.03 -4.97
C SER A 96 18.81 -3.44 -5.59
N GLN A 97 17.95 -4.08 -4.79
CA GLN A 97 16.64 -4.59 -5.19
C GLN A 97 15.59 -4.25 -4.14
N TRP A 98 14.36 -3.97 -4.58
CA TRP A 98 13.22 -3.81 -3.68
C TRP A 98 12.76 -5.14 -3.11
N ALA A 99 12.29 -5.11 -1.87
CA ALA A 99 11.67 -6.24 -1.21
C ALA A 99 10.38 -5.80 -0.48
N LEU A 100 9.39 -6.69 -0.48
CA LEU A 100 8.11 -6.53 0.22
C LEU A 100 8.07 -7.51 1.39
N ASP A 101 7.97 -6.99 2.61
CA ASP A 101 8.02 -7.76 3.86
C ASP A 101 9.29 -8.62 4.02
N GLY A 102 10.34 -8.22 3.31
CA GLY A 102 11.60 -8.92 3.19
C GLY A 102 11.65 -10.00 2.11
N HIS A 103 10.63 -10.14 1.27
CA HIS A 103 10.69 -10.97 0.06
C HIS A 103 11.18 -10.13 -1.13
N PRO A 104 12.28 -10.53 -1.78
CA PRO A 104 12.79 -9.82 -2.96
C PRO A 104 11.74 -9.78 -4.08
N LEU A 105 11.61 -8.61 -4.73
CA LEU A 105 10.61 -8.39 -5.77
C LEU A 105 11.18 -8.50 -7.17
N TYR A 106 10.39 -9.08 -8.06
CA TYR A 106 10.75 -9.34 -9.45
C TYR A 106 9.63 -8.91 -10.39
N ARG A 107 9.99 -8.74 -11.66
CA ARG A 107 9.07 -8.73 -12.80
C ARG A 107 9.19 -10.05 -13.56
N SER A 108 8.21 -10.37 -14.39
CA SER A 108 8.33 -11.45 -15.38
C SER A 108 8.82 -10.87 -16.72
N ALA A 109 9.83 -11.48 -17.34
CA ALA A 109 10.24 -11.13 -18.70
C ALA A 109 9.21 -11.56 -19.78
N LYS A 110 8.14 -12.27 -19.37
CA LYS A 110 7.07 -12.74 -20.25
C LYS A 110 5.80 -11.92 -20.16
N ASP A 111 5.67 -11.03 -19.17
CA ASP A 111 4.57 -10.10 -19.09
C ASP A 111 4.78 -9.00 -20.14
N LEU A 112 3.78 -8.79 -21.01
CA LEU A 112 3.85 -7.84 -22.13
C LEU A 112 2.87 -6.68 -21.98
N ALA A 113 1.85 -6.83 -21.15
CA ALA A 113 0.84 -5.84 -20.86
C ALA A 113 0.64 -5.66 -19.34
N PRO A 114 0.10 -4.50 -18.92
CA PRO A 114 -0.27 -4.27 -17.52
C PRO A 114 -1.24 -5.34 -17.00
N GLY A 115 -0.96 -5.86 -15.80
CA GLY A 115 -1.75 -6.91 -15.17
C GLY A 115 -1.55 -8.32 -15.74
N ASP A 116 -0.67 -8.52 -16.72
CA ASP A 116 -0.26 -9.86 -17.13
C ASP A 116 0.31 -10.62 -15.92
N MET A 117 -0.05 -11.90 -15.83
CA MET A 117 0.42 -12.82 -14.79
C MET A 117 1.07 -14.07 -15.39
N THR A 118 1.84 -13.88 -16.46
CA THR A 118 2.34 -14.98 -17.29
C THR A 118 3.42 -15.75 -16.53
N MET A 119 3.26 -17.07 -16.44
CA MET A 119 4.09 -17.97 -15.64
C MET A 119 3.96 -17.79 -14.10
N ALA A 120 2.97 -17.04 -13.62
CA ALA A 120 2.57 -17.11 -12.23
C ALA A 120 2.22 -18.56 -11.85
N GLY A 121 2.59 -18.99 -10.65
CA GLY A 121 2.40 -20.37 -10.23
C GLY A 121 3.00 -20.65 -8.85
N PRO A 122 3.13 -21.93 -8.45
CA PRO A 122 3.54 -22.28 -7.10
C PRO A 122 4.93 -21.75 -6.71
N ALA A 123 5.82 -21.56 -7.68
CA ALA A 123 7.15 -21.01 -7.45
C ALA A 123 7.17 -19.47 -7.48
N TRP A 124 6.38 -18.85 -8.35
CA TRP A 124 6.38 -17.41 -8.60
C TRP A 124 5.00 -16.84 -8.30
N LEU A 125 4.90 -16.19 -7.15
CA LEU A 125 3.64 -15.68 -6.64
C LEU A 125 3.55 -14.18 -6.92
N PRO A 126 2.42 -13.69 -7.48
CA PRO A 126 2.17 -12.26 -7.53
C PRO A 126 2.32 -11.65 -6.13
N ALA A 127 2.96 -10.49 -6.05
CA ALA A 127 3.11 -9.75 -4.80
C ALA A 127 1.76 -9.19 -4.40
N THR A 128 1.03 -9.93 -3.57
CA THR A 128 -0.31 -9.57 -3.14
C THR A 128 -0.27 -8.41 -2.15
N VAL A 129 -1.27 -7.55 -2.21
CA VAL A 129 -1.52 -6.53 -1.20
C VAL A 129 -2.17 -7.22 0.01
N PRO A 130 -1.52 -7.26 1.18
CA PRO A 130 -2.15 -7.85 2.36
C PRO A 130 -3.39 -7.04 2.75
N CYS A 131 -4.51 -7.75 2.89
CA CYS A 131 -5.76 -7.19 3.37
C CYS A 131 -6.00 -7.65 4.81
N PRO A 132 -6.17 -6.71 5.77
CA PRO A 132 -5.93 -5.28 5.65
C PRO A 132 -4.45 -4.97 5.88
N ALA A 133 -4.02 -3.75 5.54
CA ALA A 133 -2.67 -3.31 5.86
C ALA A 133 -2.43 -3.50 7.37
N ALA A 134 -1.25 -3.99 7.76
CA ALA A 134 -0.89 -4.33 9.14
C ALA A 134 -1.03 -3.18 10.17
N LYS A 135 -1.35 -1.95 9.72
CA LYS A 135 -1.69 -0.79 10.57
C LYS A 135 -3.19 -0.46 10.64
N SER A 136 -4.06 -1.30 10.10
CA SER A 136 -5.51 -1.10 10.16
C SER A 136 -6.07 -1.71 11.45
N VAL A 137 -6.52 -0.89 12.38
CA VAL A 137 -7.22 -1.30 13.60
C VAL A 137 -8.69 -0.91 13.44
N PHE A 138 -9.60 -1.88 13.44
CA PHE A 138 -11.03 -1.59 13.48
C PHE A 138 -11.48 -1.49 14.95
N GLY A 139 -11.70 -0.27 15.44
CA GLY A 139 -12.21 0.02 16.78
C GLY A 139 -13.73 0.19 16.81
N ILE A 140 -14.40 -0.36 17.82
CA ILE A 140 -15.84 -0.14 18.05
C ILE A 140 -16.04 0.55 19.40
N LEU A 141 -16.76 1.67 19.42
CA LEU A 141 -17.14 2.44 20.62
C LEU A 141 -18.65 2.33 20.82
N GLY A 142 -19.11 1.54 21.80
CA GLY A 142 -20.54 1.38 22.06
C GLY A 142 -21.29 0.54 21.01
N GLU A 143 -22.61 0.73 20.89
CA GLU A 143 -23.47 -0.11 20.05
C GLU A 143 -23.50 0.33 18.58
N ASP A 144 -23.38 1.64 18.33
CA ASP A 144 -23.56 2.23 17.00
C ASP A 144 -22.29 2.89 16.45
N GLU A 145 -21.29 3.25 17.26
CA GLU A 145 -20.07 3.90 16.75
C GLU A 145 -18.95 2.88 16.49
N ALA A 146 -18.32 2.97 15.32
CA ALA A 146 -17.05 2.30 15.04
C ALA A 146 -16.16 3.21 14.22
N TYR A 147 -14.87 3.13 14.50
CA TYR A 147 -13.82 3.84 13.79
C TYR A 147 -12.80 2.82 13.29
N ALA A 148 -12.40 2.89 12.03
CA ALA A 148 -11.17 2.24 11.62
C ALA A 148 -10.03 3.25 11.72
N VAL A 149 -8.98 2.86 12.41
CA VAL A 149 -7.68 3.51 12.36
C VAL A 149 -6.92 2.82 11.25
N VAL A 150 -6.67 3.50 10.14
CA VAL A 150 -5.74 3.01 9.11
C VAL A 150 -4.47 3.83 9.26
N GLY A 151 -3.44 3.27 9.90
CA GLY A 151 -2.19 4.01 10.15
C GLY A 151 -2.35 5.16 11.15
N ASP A 152 -1.68 6.28 10.91
CA ASP A 152 -1.67 7.46 11.81
C ASP A 152 -2.96 8.31 11.73
N ALA A 153 -3.94 7.87 10.94
CA ALA A 153 -5.20 8.59 10.72
C ALA A 153 -6.27 8.18 11.76
N ILE A 154 -6.18 8.75 12.95
CA ILE A 154 -7.31 8.87 13.88
C ILE A 154 -7.93 10.26 13.67
N ALA A 155 -8.67 10.50 12.58
CA ALA A 155 -9.45 11.74 12.50
C ALA A 155 -10.47 11.70 11.36
N GLN A 156 -11.67 12.22 11.63
CA GLN A 156 -12.63 12.84 10.68
C GLN A 156 -13.90 12.08 10.27
N GLY A 157 -14.27 10.96 10.90
CA GLY A 157 -15.64 10.40 10.72
C GLY A 157 -15.96 9.93 9.30
N ILE A 158 -14.94 9.46 8.57
CA ILE A 158 -15.06 8.90 7.23
C ILE A 158 -15.44 7.43 7.34
N GLU A 159 -16.50 7.02 6.64
CA GLU A 159 -17.06 5.66 6.54
C GLU A 159 -15.97 4.60 6.22
N PRO A 160 -15.47 3.88 7.25
CA PRO A 160 -14.26 3.06 7.12
C PRO A 160 -14.47 1.83 6.25
N VAL A 161 -15.72 1.35 6.14
CA VAL A 161 -16.06 0.16 5.37
C VAL A 161 -15.76 0.35 3.89
N GLY A 162 -16.22 1.46 3.30
CA GLY A 162 -16.04 1.70 1.88
C GLY A 162 -14.57 1.91 1.52
N GLU A 163 -13.83 2.62 2.38
CA GLU A 163 -12.40 2.85 2.19
C GLU A 163 -11.58 1.58 2.39
N LEU A 164 -11.78 0.85 3.49
CA LEU A 164 -11.10 -0.43 3.73
C LEU A 164 -11.45 -1.48 2.66
N ARG A 165 -12.72 -1.56 2.26
CA ARG A 165 -13.13 -2.45 1.17
C ARG A 165 -12.40 -2.09 -0.12
N ARG A 166 -12.36 -0.81 -0.50
CA ARG A 166 -11.61 -0.34 -1.69
C ARG A 166 -10.12 -0.56 -1.55
N TRP A 167 -9.58 -0.43 -0.33
CA TRP A 167 -8.17 -0.68 -0.03
C TRP A 167 -7.78 -2.14 -0.24
N CYS A 168 -8.61 -3.05 0.28
CA CYS A 168 -8.54 -4.47 0.01
C CYS A 168 -9.04 -4.85 -1.40
N GLY A 169 -9.49 -3.84 -2.16
CA GLY A 169 -10.47 -3.86 -3.25
C GLY A 169 -11.33 -5.11 -3.39
N ILE A 170 -11.98 -5.45 -2.29
CA ILE A 170 -13.04 -6.44 -2.25
C ILE A 170 -14.28 -5.83 -2.94
N GLY A 171 -14.96 -6.58 -3.81
CA GLY A 171 -16.21 -6.11 -4.42
C GLY A 171 -17.33 -6.01 -3.37
N ILE A 172 -18.39 -5.21 -3.61
CA ILE A 172 -19.55 -5.20 -2.70
C ILE A 172 -20.20 -6.59 -2.64
N ASP A 173 -20.26 -7.29 -3.77
CA ASP A 173 -20.84 -8.64 -3.85
C ASP A 173 -19.99 -9.64 -3.05
N GLU A 174 -18.66 -9.57 -3.17
CA GLU A 174 -17.75 -10.40 -2.39
C GLU A 174 -17.84 -10.09 -0.89
N LEU A 175 -17.86 -8.81 -0.52
CA LEU A 175 -18.01 -8.41 0.88
C LEU A 175 -19.35 -8.88 1.45
N SER A 176 -20.43 -8.78 0.67
CA SER A 176 -21.76 -9.27 1.05
C SER A 176 -21.74 -10.76 1.37
N ILE A 177 -21.09 -11.57 0.54
CA ILE A 177 -20.93 -13.01 0.75
C ILE A 177 -20.08 -13.30 2.00
N ARG A 178 -18.93 -12.64 2.16
CA ARG A 178 -18.00 -12.90 3.26
C ARG A 178 -18.56 -12.46 4.62
N ALA A 179 -19.14 -11.27 4.68
CA ALA A 179 -19.69 -10.69 5.90
C ALA A 179 -21.14 -11.13 6.19
N LYS A 180 -21.80 -11.81 5.24
CA LYS A 180 -23.22 -12.20 5.30
C LYS A 180 -24.15 -11.00 5.55
N ILE A 181 -23.88 -9.88 4.87
CA ILE A 181 -24.66 -8.64 4.95
C ILE A 181 -25.24 -8.33 3.58
N SER A 182 -26.44 -7.74 3.52
CA SER A 182 -27.06 -7.43 2.23
C SER A 182 -26.25 -6.38 1.45
N ILE A 183 -26.18 -6.53 0.12
CA ILE A 183 -25.58 -5.53 -0.78
C ILE A 183 -26.21 -4.14 -0.55
N SER A 184 -27.51 -4.08 -0.29
CA SER A 184 -28.23 -2.83 0.00
C SER A 184 -27.75 -2.16 1.28
N ASP A 185 -27.47 -2.92 2.33
CA ASP A 185 -26.97 -2.38 3.60
C ASP A 185 -25.53 -1.88 3.47
N ILE A 186 -24.67 -2.63 2.77
CA ILE A 186 -23.30 -2.19 2.46
C ILE A 186 -23.33 -0.89 1.65
N LYS A 187 -24.18 -0.81 0.62
CA LYS A 187 -24.32 0.42 -0.20
C LYS A 187 -24.90 1.58 0.60
N ALA A 188 -25.87 1.33 1.49
CA ALA A 188 -26.47 2.37 2.32
C ALA A 188 -25.42 2.94 3.28
N GLN A 189 -24.62 2.08 3.91
CA GLN A 189 -23.46 2.43 4.72
C GLN A 189 -22.44 3.28 3.94
N GLU A 190 -21.93 2.79 2.80
CA GLU A 190 -20.92 3.53 2.02
C GLU A 190 -21.39 4.90 1.52
N SER A 191 -22.72 5.10 1.41
CA SER A 191 -23.32 6.38 1.03
C SER A 191 -23.69 7.28 2.21
N GLY A 192 -23.38 6.88 3.44
CA GLY A 192 -23.76 7.60 4.67
C GLY A 192 -25.28 7.67 4.91
N ARG A 193 -26.07 6.83 4.22
CA ARG A 193 -27.54 6.82 4.34
C ARG A 193 -28.04 5.98 5.51
N ARG A 194 -27.19 5.13 6.06
CA ARG A 194 -27.50 4.23 7.16
C ARG A 194 -26.22 3.93 7.91
N GLU A 195 -26.31 3.82 9.22
CA GLU A 195 -25.27 3.22 10.05
C GLU A 195 -25.56 1.73 10.29
N LEU A 196 -24.54 0.89 10.12
CA LEU A 196 -24.58 -0.52 10.47
C LEU A 196 -24.40 -0.68 11.98
N GLY A 197 -25.17 -1.59 12.60
CA GLY A 197 -24.96 -1.92 14.01
C GLY A 197 -23.64 -2.68 14.24
N ARG A 198 -23.18 -2.70 15.50
CA ARG A 198 -21.94 -3.37 15.93
C ARG A 198 -21.68 -4.74 15.30
N THR A 199 -22.64 -5.66 15.33
CA THR A 199 -22.46 -7.02 14.79
C THR A 199 -22.12 -7.02 13.30
N ALA A 200 -22.79 -6.18 12.50
CA ALA A 200 -22.52 -6.06 11.07
C ALA A 200 -21.14 -5.45 10.83
N ARG A 201 -20.73 -4.47 11.65
CA ARG A 201 -19.40 -3.87 11.56
C ARG A 201 -18.27 -4.86 11.90
N ILE A 202 -18.45 -5.71 12.92
CA ILE A 202 -17.52 -6.80 13.26
C ILE A 202 -17.42 -7.79 12.09
N ALA A 203 -18.56 -8.24 11.55
CA ALA A 203 -18.58 -9.19 10.44
C ALA A 203 -17.88 -8.63 9.19
N ILE A 204 -17.99 -7.32 8.92
CA ILE A 204 -17.24 -6.66 7.84
C ILE A 204 -15.75 -6.65 8.15
N ALA A 205 -15.35 -6.25 9.36
CA ALA A 205 -13.95 -6.20 9.73
C ALA A 205 -13.29 -7.59 9.64
N GLU A 206 -13.94 -8.63 10.16
CA GLU A 206 -13.50 -10.03 10.02
C GLU A 206 -13.46 -10.47 8.55
N ALA A 207 -14.49 -10.12 7.77
CA ALA A 207 -14.51 -10.38 6.33
C ALA A 207 -13.36 -9.69 5.60
N LEU A 208 -12.90 -8.53 6.06
CA LEU A 208 -11.74 -7.81 5.54
C LEU A 208 -10.41 -8.29 6.18
N GLY A 209 -10.43 -9.30 7.05
CA GLY A 209 -9.25 -9.78 7.77
C GLY A 209 -8.70 -8.80 8.81
N ALA A 210 -9.46 -7.76 9.16
CA ALA A 210 -9.02 -6.69 10.04
C ALA A 210 -9.00 -7.13 11.50
N PRO A 211 -7.94 -6.82 12.25
CA PRO A 211 -7.97 -7.01 13.69
C PRO A 211 -9.02 -6.05 14.29
N VAL A 212 -10.01 -6.63 14.96
CA VAL A 212 -11.10 -5.92 15.63
C VAL A 212 -10.73 -5.70 17.09
N TYR A 213 -10.77 -4.45 17.53
CA TYR A 213 -10.57 -4.08 18.93
C TYR A 213 -11.87 -3.50 19.48
N LEU A 214 -12.39 -4.16 20.51
CA LEU A 214 -13.58 -3.73 21.22
C LEU A 214 -13.15 -2.84 22.38
N PHE A 215 -13.44 -1.55 22.29
CA PHE A 215 -13.22 -0.63 23.40
C PHE A 215 -14.49 -0.60 24.24
N LEU A 216 -14.42 -1.17 25.44
CA LEU A 216 -15.49 -1.08 26.42
C LEU A 216 -15.41 0.30 27.10
N ARG A 217 -16.52 1.03 27.15
CA ARG A 217 -16.66 2.19 28.05
C ARG A 217 -16.89 1.72 29.47
#